data_AF-A0ABD0NMI5-F1
#
_entry.id   AF-A0ABD0NMI5-F1
#
_cell.length_a   1.000
_cell.length_b   1.000
_cell.length_c   1.000
_cell.angle_alpha   90.00
_cell.angle_beta   90.00
_cell.angle_gamma   90.00
#
_symmetry.space_group_name_H-M   'P 1'
#
loop_
_entity.id
_entity.type
_entity.pdbx_description
1 polymer ?
#
loop_
_entity_poly.entity_id
_entity_poly.type
_entity_poly.pdbx_seq_one_letter_code
_entity_poly.pdbx_strand_id
1 'polypeptide(L)'
;WNSFYDALARMCEIPVAELNTISSKFGMTAITEREHQFIREYCTVMKPLTVALDILQGEDNCFHSTLLPTVETLIFKTLELKSGLQILVDLPEAVVT
;
A
#
# COMPACT_ATOMS: atom_id res chain seq x y z
N TRP A 1 2.64 10.05 4.93
CA TRP A 1 1.92 8.77 4.85
C TRP A 1 2.05 8.18 3.46
N ASN A 2 1.66 8.91 2.41
CA ASN A 2 1.86 8.45 1.03
C ASN A 2 3.35 8.22 0.69
N SER A 3 4.27 9.05 1.17
CA SER A 3 5.71 8.88 0.93
C SER A 3 6.30 7.51 1.34
N PHE A 4 5.81 6.90 2.42
CA PHE A 4 6.27 5.56 2.83
C PHE A 4 5.72 4.48 1.89
N TYR A 5 4.43 4.59 1.55
CA TYR A 5 3.81 3.76 0.54
C TYR A 5 4.52 3.90 -0.82
N ASP A 6 4.80 5.13 -1.27
CA ASP A 6 5.44 5.42 -2.55
C ASP A 6 6.83 4.80 -2.64
N ALA A 7 7.61 4.86 -1.55
CA ALA A 7 8.91 4.24 -1.49
C ALA A 7 8.82 2.71 -1.62
N LEU A 8 7.88 2.07 -0.91
CA LEU A 8 7.68 0.62 -0.98
C LEU A 8 7.09 0.16 -2.32
N ALA A 9 6.13 0.91 -2.86
CA ALA A 9 5.55 0.67 -4.18
C ALA A 9 6.63 0.73 -5.25
N ARG A 10 7.53 1.72 -5.15
CA ARG A 10 8.69 1.84 -6.02
C ARG A 10 9.65 0.67 -5.89
N MET A 11 9.87 0.16 -4.67
CA MET A 11 10.67 -1.05 -4.48
C MET A 11 10.04 -2.26 -5.19
N CYS A 12 8.70 -2.41 -5.16
CA CYS A 12 8.00 -3.50 -5.83
C CYS A 12 8.09 -3.46 -7.37
N GLU A 13 8.42 -2.33 -7.97
CA GLU A 13 8.68 -2.21 -9.42
C GLU A 13 10.05 -2.79 -9.83
N ILE A 14 10.96 -2.92 -8.88
CA ILE A 14 12.33 -3.39 -9.13
C ILE A 14 12.36 -4.91 -8.94
N PRO A 15 12.91 -5.68 -9.91
CA PRO A 15 13.07 -7.12 -9.74
C PRO A 15 13.85 -7.47 -8.46
N VAL A 16 13.41 -8.50 -7.73
CA VAL A 16 14.04 -8.93 -6.45
C VAL A 16 15.54 -9.20 -6.62
N ALA A 17 15.97 -9.75 -7.76
CA ALA A 17 17.39 -9.97 -8.05
C ALA A 17 18.20 -8.66 -8.11
N GLU A 18 17.62 -7.59 -8.66
CA GLU A 18 18.24 -6.27 -8.71
C GLU A 18 18.24 -5.60 -7.33
N LEU A 19 17.14 -5.71 -6.57
CA LEU A 19 17.09 -5.27 -5.17
C LEU A 19 18.17 -5.96 -4.33
N ASN A 20 18.38 -7.26 -4.52
CA ASN A 20 19.43 -8.01 -3.81
C ASN A 20 20.84 -7.60 -4.25
N THR A 21 21.02 -7.23 -5.51
CA THR A 21 22.28 -6.63 -5.99
C THR A 21 22.54 -5.29 -5.31
N ILE A 22 21.51 -4.47 -5.14
CA ILE A 22 21.59 -3.20 -4.40
C ILE A 22 21.94 -3.46 -2.93
N SER A 23 21.19 -4.35 -2.24
CA SER A 23 21.47 -4.71 -0.84
C SER A 23 22.92 -5.16 -0.65
N SER A 24 23.45 -6.01 -1.54
CA SER A 24 24.84 -6.46 -1.48
C SER A 24 25.84 -5.31 -1.60
N LYS A 25 25.63 -4.34 -2.49
CA LYS A 25 26.49 -3.15 -2.64
C LYS A 25 26.51 -2.27 -1.39
N PHE A 26 25.42 -2.26 -0.62
CA PHE A 26 25.31 -1.53 0.65
C PHE A 26 25.68 -2.38 1.87
N GLY A 27 26.13 -3.64 1.70
CA GLY A 27 26.46 -4.53 2.80
C GLY A 27 25.24 -5.01 3.61
N MET A 28 24.05 -4.95 3.02
CA MET A 28 22.78 -5.38 3.62
C MET A 28 22.45 -6.82 3.25
N THR A 29 21.60 -7.45 4.07
CA THR A 29 21.03 -8.77 3.77
C THR A 29 20.12 -8.71 2.53
N ALA A 30 20.12 -9.81 1.76
CA ALA A 30 19.20 -9.96 0.65
C ALA A 30 17.75 -10.01 1.15
N ILE A 31 16.85 -9.38 0.40
CA ILE A 31 15.40 -9.46 0.58
C ILE A 31 14.94 -10.85 0.13
N THR A 32 14.23 -11.53 1.02
CA THR A 32 13.63 -12.84 0.73
C THR A 32 12.36 -12.67 -0.11
N GLU A 33 11.96 -13.72 -0.85
CA GLU A 33 10.70 -13.68 -1.61
C GLU A 33 9.48 -13.44 -0.69
N ARG A 34 9.54 -13.94 0.55
CA ARG A 34 8.48 -13.73 1.54
C ARG A 34 8.38 -12.27 2.00
N GLU A 35 9.50 -11.62 2.27
CA GLU A 35 9.52 -10.18 2.61
C GLU A 35 9.07 -9.33 1.42
N HIS A 36 9.50 -9.68 0.21
CA HIS A 36 9.03 -9.01 -1.00
C HIS A 36 7.52 -9.17 -1.20
N GLN A 37 6.97 -10.38 -0.99
CA GLN A 37 5.53 -10.64 -1.02
C GLN A 37 4.79 -9.83 0.05
N PHE A 38 5.33 -9.74 1.26
CA PHE A 38 4.77 -8.91 2.32
C PHE A 38 4.67 -7.44 1.89
N ILE A 39 5.72 -6.89 1.29
CA ILE A 39 5.73 -5.51 0.81
C ILE A 39 4.70 -5.31 -0.32
N ARG A 40 4.58 -6.27 -1.25
CA ARG A 40 3.55 -6.23 -2.32
C ARG A 40 2.14 -6.21 -1.75
N GLU A 41 1.84 -7.07 -0.78
CA GLU A 41 0.54 -7.12 -0.13
C GLU A 41 0.26 -5.84 0.66
N TYR A 42 1.26 -5.31 1.37
CA TYR A 42 1.14 -4.02 2.05
C TYR A 42 0.76 -2.92 1.07
N CYS A 43 1.47 -2.82 -0.06
CA CYS A 43 1.16 -1.82 -1.08
C CYS A 43 -0.24 -2.03 -1.68
N THR A 44 -0.65 -3.28 -1.88
CA THR A 44 -1.98 -3.60 -2.39
C THR A 44 -3.08 -3.08 -1.45
N VAL A 45 -2.97 -3.39 -0.15
CA VAL A 45 -3.95 -2.99 0.86
C VAL A 45 -3.95 -1.49 1.13
N MET A 46 -2.78 -0.85 1.09
CA MET A 46 -2.67 0.58 1.36
C MET A 46 -3.04 1.46 0.15
N LYS A 47 -3.07 0.92 -1.08
CA LYS A 47 -3.38 1.70 -2.29
C LYS A 47 -4.71 2.46 -2.19
N PRO A 48 -5.85 1.83 -1.84
CA PRO A 48 -7.12 2.55 -1.70
C PRO A 48 -7.02 3.72 -0.72
N LEU A 49 -6.32 3.56 0.40
CA LEU A 49 -6.13 4.61 1.39
C LEU A 49 -5.30 5.78 0.84
N THR A 50 -4.19 5.49 0.15
CA THR A 50 -3.37 6.55 -0.44
C THR A 50 -4.15 7.38 -1.47
N VAL A 51 -4.96 6.72 -2.30
CA VAL A 51 -5.82 7.38 -3.29
C VAL A 51 -6.91 8.21 -2.61
N ALA A 52 -7.55 7.69 -1.57
CA ALA A 52 -8.53 8.44 -0.79
C ALA A 52 -7.91 9.70 -0.17
N LEU A 53 -6.69 9.58 0.39
CA LEU A 53 -5.96 10.72 0.93
C LEU A 53 -5.61 11.74 -0.16
N ASP A 54 -5.14 11.31 -1.33
CA ASP A 54 -4.84 12.22 -2.45
C ASP A 54 -6.08 13.01 -2.90
N ILE A 55 -7.25 12.36 -2.98
CA ILE A 55 -8.52 13.01 -3.30
C ILE A 55 -8.87 14.06 -2.24
N LEU A 56 -8.86 13.66 -0.97
CA LEU A 56 -9.29 14.53 0.14
C LEU A 56 -8.31 15.68 0.42
N GLN A 57 -7.02 15.50 0.11
CA GLN A 57 -5.98 16.52 0.30
C GLN A 57 -5.80 17.42 -0.93
N GLY A 58 -6.22 16.96 -2.11
CA GLY A 58 -6.17 17.73 -3.35
C GLY A 58 -7.36 18.67 -3.55
N GLU A 59 -8.44 18.54 -2.77
CA GLU A 59 -9.57 19.47 -2.81
C GLU A 59 -9.32 20.71 -1.96
N ASP A 60 -9.24 21.88 -2.60
CA ASP A 60 -9.14 23.20 -1.93
C ASP A 60 -10.32 23.48 -0.98
N ASN A 61 -11.47 22.82 -1.23
CA ASN A 61 -12.64 22.84 -0.37
C ASN A 61 -13.18 21.41 -0.25
N CYS A 62 -12.69 20.64 0.72
CA CYS A 62 -13.20 19.29 0.99
C CYS A 62 -14.65 19.39 1.50
N PHE A 63 -15.61 19.29 0.59
CA PHE A 63 -17.03 19.33 0.91
C PHE A 63 -17.48 17.96 1.44
N HIS A 64 -18.48 17.94 2.32
CA HIS A 64 -19.07 16.70 2.83
C HIS A 64 -19.58 15.77 1.72
N SER A 65 -19.90 16.35 0.55
CA SER A 65 -20.29 15.62 -0.66
C SER A 65 -19.18 14.76 -1.27
N THR A 66 -17.91 15.09 -1.04
CA THR A 66 -16.76 14.27 -1.48
C THR A 66 -16.29 13.33 -0.37
N LEU A 67 -16.36 13.78 0.89
CA LEU A 67 -15.86 13.01 2.03
C LEU A 67 -16.55 11.65 2.18
N LEU A 68 -17.87 11.64 2.33
CA LEU A 68 -18.63 10.41 2.57
C LEU A 68 -18.43 9.36 1.46
N PRO A 69 -18.64 9.68 0.16
CA PRO A 69 -18.46 8.67 -0.89
C PRO A 69 -17.01 8.20 -1.02
N THR A 70 -16.02 9.05 -0.70
CA THR A 70 -14.61 8.64 -0.71
C THR A 70 -14.33 7.63 0.40
N VAL A 71 -14.84 7.85 1.61
CA VAL A 71 -14.68 6.92 2.74
C VAL A 71 -15.43 5.61 2.50
N GLU A 72 -16.67 5.65 2.00
CA GLU A 72 -17.42 4.42 1.66
C GLU A 72 -16.70 3.61 0.59
N THR A 73 -16.18 4.27 -0.45
CA THR A 73 -15.40 3.62 -1.52
C THR A 73 -14.09 3.04 -0.98
N LEU A 74 -13.41 3.74 -0.08
CA LEU A 74 -12.20 3.26 0.60
C LEU A 74 -12.48 1.96 1.36
N ILE A 75 -13.52 1.95 2.19
CA ILE A 75 -13.89 0.78 3.02
C ILE A 75 -14.22 -0.42 2.12
N PHE A 76 -15.09 -0.20 1.13
CA PHE A 76 -15.50 -1.25 0.20
C PHE A 76 -14.30 -1.86 -0.53
N LYS A 77 -13.49 -1.03 -1.19
CA LYS A 77 -12.33 -1.50 -1.96
C LYS A 77 -11.28 -2.18 -1.08
N THR A 78 -11.05 -1.68 0.13
CA THR A 78 -10.07 -2.27 1.04
C THR A 78 -10.49 -3.67 1.46
N LEU A 79 -11.75 -3.86 1.87
CA LEU A 79 -12.25 -5.17 2.32
C LEU A 79 -12.31 -6.23 1.22
N GLU A 80 -12.57 -5.84 -0.05
CA GLU A 80 -12.54 -6.79 -1.18
C GLU A 80 -11.17 -7.46 -1.38
N LEU A 81 -10.08 -6.77 -0.99
CA LEU A 81 -8.72 -7.27 -1.19
C LEU A 81 -8.39 -8.49 -0.32
N LYS A 82 -9.11 -8.70 0.79
CA LYS A 82 -8.82 -9.75 1.78
C LYS A 82 -8.62 -11.12 1.14
N SER A 83 -9.48 -11.48 0.19
CA SER A 83 -9.48 -12.80 -0.45
C SER A 83 -8.22 -13.10 -1.27
N GLY A 84 -7.47 -12.08 -1.68
CA GLY A 84 -6.25 -12.23 -2.48
C GLY A 84 -4.95 -12.24 -1.67
N LEU A 85 -5.01 -12.06 -0.35
CA LEU A 85 -3.83 -11.91 0.51
C LEU A 85 -3.39 -13.26 1.09
N GLN A 86 -2.09 -13.44 1.27
CA GLN A 86 -1.50 -14.64 1.87
C GLN A 86 -0.83 -14.35 3.21
N ILE A 87 -0.31 -13.14 3.39
CA ILE A 87 0.47 -12.74 4.57
C ILE A 87 -0.28 -11.70 5.40
N LEU A 88 -0.83 -10.66 4.77
CA LEU A 88 -1.46 -9.51 5.42
C LEU A 88 -2.99 -9.60 5.46
N VAL A 89 -3.54 -10.79 5.69
CA VAL A 89 -4.98 -11.08 5.60
C VAL A 89 -5.86 -10.25 6.54
N ASP A 90 -5.31 -9.75 7.66
CA ASP A 90 -6.04 -8.95 8.65
C ASP A 90 -5.80 -7.44 8.50
N LEU A 91 -4.89 -7.03 7.60
CA LEU A 91 -4.59 -5.61 7.37
C LEU A 91 -5.78 -4.84 6.77
N PRO A 92 -6.56 -5.40 5.82
CA PRO A 92 -7.76 -4.73 5.32
C PRO A 92 -8.72 -4.28 6.41
N GLU A 93 -9.02 -5.15 7.37
CA GLU A 93 -9.87 -4.82 8.52
C GLU A 93 -9.26 -3.73 9.39
N ALA A 94 -7.95 -3.83 9.68
CA ALA A 94 -7.25 -2.85 10.51
C ALA A 94 -7.24 -1.44 9.88
N VAL A 95 -7.29 -1.33 8.56
CA VAL A 95 -7.36 -0.04 7.85
C VAL A 95 -8.73 0.63 7.97
N VAL A 96 -9.81 -0.16 8.09
CA VAL A 96 -11.19 0.35 8.09
C VAL A 96 -11.83 0.45 9.48
N THR A 97 -11.09 0.08 10.54
CA THR A 97 -11.53 0.11 11.95
C THR A 97 -10.99 1.35 12.66
#